data_AF-A0A8X6IM64-F1
#
_entry.id   AF-A0A8X6IM64-F1
#
_cell.length_a   1.000
_cell.length_b   1.000
_cell.length_c   1.000
_cell.angle_alpha   90.00
_cell.angle_beta   90.00
_cell.angle_gamma   90.00
#
_symmetry.space_group_name_H-M   'P 1'
#
loop_
_entity.id
_entity.type
_entity.pdbx_description
1 polymer ?
#
loop_
_entity_poly.entity_id
_entity_poly.type
_entity_poly.pdbx_seq_one_letter_code
_entity_poly.pdbx_strand_id
1 'polypeptide(L)'
;MRRLTVLLSGDFRQILPVVLRGTRADIVKACLKTSFLWPHINVLSLRINMRVHLQHDLREEMFSKLLIDIGDGKIKEVEGRINIPESLGNIVGDLITLTD
;
A
#
# COMPACT_ATOMS: atom_id res chain seq x y z
N MET A 1 -15.12 -33.66 12.07
CA MET A 1 -14.84 -32.64 11.03
C MET A 1 -13.87 -31.62 11.62
N ARG A 2 -12.64 -31.49 11.10
CA ARG A 2 -11.68 -30.49 11.60
C ARG A 2 -12.04 -29.13 11.00
N ARG A 3 -12.12 -28.09 11.85
CA ARG A 3 -12.27 -26.71 11.41
C ARG A 3 -10.86 -26.11 11.27
N LEU A 4 -10.59 -25.50 10.12
CA LEU A 4 -9.38 -24.73 9.88
C LEU A 4 -9.74 -23.26 10.04
N THR A 5 -9.11 -22.61 11.02
CA THR A 5 -9.15 -21.15 11.12
C THR A 5 -8.05 -20.59 10.23
N VAL A 6 -8.42 -19.69 9.31
CA VAL A 6 -7.48 -19.03 8.38
C VAL A 6 -7.39 -17.57 8.76
N LEU A 7 -6.17 -17.06 8.95
CA LEU A 7 -5.88 -15.64 9.08
C LEU A 7 -5.19 -15.16 7.81
N LEU A 8 -5.80 -14.19 7.14
CA LEU A 8 -5.21 -13.52 5.99
C LEU A 8 -4.62 -12.19 6.46
N SER A 9 -3.40 -11.89 6.02
CA SER A 9 -2.71 -10.64 6.33
C SER A 9 -2.07 -10.08 5.07
N GLY A 10 -2.13 -8.77 4.91
CA GLY A 10 -1.63 -8.06 3.74
C GLY A 10 -2.16 -6.64 3.68
N ASP A 11 -1.65 -5.87 2.72
CA ASP A 11 -2.08 -4.50 2.45
C ASP A 11 -2.56 -4.40 1.00
N PHE A 12 -3.82 -4.03 0.78
CA PHE A 12 -4.39 -3.88 -0.56
C PHE A 12 -3.84 -2.68 -1.34
N ARG A 13 -3.06 -1.81 -0.69
CA ARG A 13 -2.32 -0.72 -1.34
C ARG A 13 -0.98 -1.21 -1.91
N GLN A 14 -0.63 -2.49 -1.72
CA GLN A 14 0.50 -3.13 -2.38
C GLN A 14 0.15 -3.57 -3.80
N ILE A 15 1.11 -4.21 -4.46
CA ILE A 15 1.04 -4.64 -5.86
C ILE A 15 -0.11 -5.64 -6.04
N LEU A 16 -0.85 -5.48 -7.14
CA LEU A 16 -1.92 -6.40 -7.54
C LEU A 16 -1.36 -7.80 -7.90
N PRO A 17 -2.20 -8.85 -7.87
CA PRO A 17 -1.79 -10.18 -8.33
C PRO A 17 -1.27 -10.15 -9.78
N VAL A 18 -0.14 -10.81 -10.02
CA VAL A 18 0.42 -10.94 -11.36
C VAL A 18 -0.27 -12.08 -12.10
N VAL A 19 -1.02 -11.75 -13.15
CA VAL A 19 -1.64 -12.74 -14.04
C VAL A 19 -0.85 -12.75 -15.36
N LEU A 20 -0.16 -13.86 -15.63
CA LEU A 20 0.65 -14.02 -16.84
C LEU A 20 -0.23 -13.86 -18.08
N ARG A 21 0.11 -12.89 -18.95
CA ARG A 21 -0.65 -12.54 -20.16
C ARG A 21 -2.12 -12.17 -19.88
N GLY A 22 -2.44 -11.81 -18.64
CA GLY A 22 -3.78 -11.42 -18.22
C GLY A 22 -4.12 -9.99 -18.61
N THR A 23 -5.40 -9.74 -18.86
CA THR A 23 -5.95 -8.40 -19.00
C THR A 23 -6.12 -7.73 -17.64
N ARG A 24 -6.44 -6.43 -17.63
CA ARG A 24 -6.82 -5.71 -16.40
C ARG A 24 -7.99 -6.38 -15.68
N ALA A 25 -8.96 -6.92 -16.43
CA ALA A 25 -10.10 -7.63 -15.87
C ALA A 25 -9.69 -8.94 -15.20
N ASP A 26 -8.73 -9.67 -15.78
CA ASP A 26 -8.20 -10.90 -15.18
C ASP A 26 -7.47 -10.63 -13.87
N ILE A 27 -6.69 -9.55 -13.80
CA ILE A 27 -6.01 -9.11 -12.57
C ILE A 27 -7.04 -8.80 -11.49
N VAL A 28 -8.09 -8.04 -11.81
CA VAL A 28 -9.17 -7.73 -10.86
C VAL A 28 -9.88 -8.99 -10.40
N LYS A 29 -10.17 -9.92 -11.32
CA LYS A 29 -10.84 -11.20 -11.01
C LYS A 29 -9.98 -12.11 -10.11
N ALA A 30 -8.66 -11.99 -10.18
CA ALA A 30 -7.74 -12.72 -9.32
C ALA A 30 -7.62 -12.13 -7.90
N CYS A 31 -8.11 -10.91 -7.65
CA CYS A 31 -8.06 -10.29 -6.33
C CYS A 31 -8.94 -11.03 -5.31
N LEU A 32 -8.51 -11.09 -4.05
CA LEU A 32 -9.28 -11.71 -2.98
C LEU A 32 -10.70 -11.12 -2.85
N LYS A 33 -10.85 -9.82 -3.10
CA LYS A 33 -12.13 -9.11 -3.01
C LYS A 33 -13.18 -9.58 -4.03
N THR A 34 -12.77 -10.21 -5.13
CA THR A 34 -13.70 -10.80 -6.12
C THR A 34 -13.98 -12.28 -5.85
N SER A 35 -13.36 -12.88 -4.84
CA SER A 35 -13.61 -14.26 -4.46
C SER A 35 -14.99 -14.43 -3.84
N PHE A 36 -15.62 -15.58 -4.09
CA PHE A 36 -16.86 -15.99 -3.41
C PHE A 36 -16.70 -16.08 -1.89
N LEU A 37 -15.46 -16.17 -1.38
CA LEU A 37 -15.16 -16.19 0.05
C LEU A 37 -15.25 -14.80 0.69
N TRP A 38 -15.13 -13.72 -0.07
CA TRP A 38 -15.05 -12.36 0.47
C TRP A 38 -16.20 -11.99 1.43
N PRO A 39 -17.47 -12.30 1.14
CA PRO A 39 -18.58 -12.01 2.06
C PRO A 39 -18.50 -12.76 3.40
N HIS A 40 -17.68 -13.81 3.48
CA HIS A 40 -17.48 -14.62 4.68
C HIS A 40 -16.23 -14.25 5.46
N ILE A 41 -15.42 -13.31 4.95
CA ILE A 41 -14.20 -12.85 5.61
C ILE A 41 -14.56 -11.71 6.56
N ASN A 42 -14.18 -11.86 7.83
CA ASN A 42 -14.20 -10.75 8.77
C ASN A 42 -12.97 -9.86 8.55
N VAL A 43 -13.20 -8.59 8.19
CA VAL A 43 -12.11 -7.65 7.90
C VAL A 43 -11.74 -6.88 9.16
N LEU A 44 -10.50 -7.04 9.60
CA LEU A 44 -9.89 -6.26 10.68
C LEU A 44 -8.84 -5.32 10.09
N SER A 45 -8.80 -4.08 10.54
CA SER A 45 -7.87 -3.06 10.03
C SER A 45 -6.93 -2.58 11.11
N LEU A 46 -5.62 -2.68 10.85
CA LEU A 46 -4.60 -2.02 11.66
C LEU A 46 -4.50 -0.55 11.24
N ARG A 47 -4.64 0.36 12.20
CA ARG A 47 -4.67 1.81 11.95
C ARG A 47 -3.44 2.56 12.45
N ILE A 48 -2.64 1.91 13.30
CA ILE A 48 -1.47 2.52 13.93
C ILE A 48 -0.23 2.03 13.20
N ASN A 49 0.53 2.95 12.62
CA ASN A 49 1.86 2.66 12.11
C ASN A 49 2.84 2.61 13.29
N MET A 50 3.07 1.41 13.82
CA MET A 50 3.93 1.22 14.98
C MET A 50 5.39 1.68 14.75
N ARG A 51 5.90 1.61 13.50
CA ARG A 51 7.26 2.07 13.18
C ARG A 51 7.43 3.54 13.51
N VAL A 52 6.47 4.34 13.06
CA VAL A 52 6.45 5.80 13.24
C VAL A 52 6.09 6.16 14.68
N HIS A 53 5.07 5.50 15.23
CA HIS A 53 4.57 5.77 16.58
C HIS A 53 5.65 5.62 17.66
N LEU A 54 6.58 4.67 17.48
CA LEU A 54 7.67 4.43 18.43
C LEU A 54 8.83 5.43 18.31
N GLN A 55 8.97 6.12 17.18
CA GLN A 55 10.09 7.03 16.93
C GLN A 55 9.81 8.45 17.42
N HIS A 56 8.53 8.85 17.52
CA HIS A 56 8.12 10.21 17.91
C HIS A 56 8.78 11.33 17.06
N ASP A 57 9.19 11.05 15.83
CA ASP A 57 9.70 12.05 14.88
C ASP A 57 8.56 12.57 14.00
N LEU A 58 8.30 13.88 14.11
CA LEU A 58 7.26 14.57 13.33
C LEU A 58 7.48 14.42 11.81
N ARG A 59 8.73 14.31 11.34
CA ARG A 59 9.03 14.12 9.91
C ARG A 59 8.58 12.75 9.42
N GLU A 60 8.81 11.71 10.20
CA GLU A 60 8.34 10.34 9.92
C GLU A 60 6.80 10.26 9.94
N GLU A 61 6.15 11.00 10.86
CA GLU A 61 4.69 11.12 10.89
C GLU A 61 4.13 11.78 9.63
N MET A 62 4.71 12.90 9.20
CA MET A 62 4.32 13.59 7.97
C MET A 62 4.56 12.71 6.73
N PHE A 63 5.72 12.06 6.66
CA PHE A 63 6.06 11.14 5.57
C PHE A 63 5.08 9.96 5.49
N SER A 64 4.82 9.31 6.62
CA SER A 64 3.88 8.18 6.68
C SER A 64 2.46 8.60 6.31
N LYS A 65 2.01 9.79 6.71
CA LYS A 65 0.69 10.30 6.32
C LYS A 65 0.60 10.49 4.81
N LEU A 66 1.64 11.07 4.20
CA LEU A 66 1.70 11.27 2.77
C LEU A 66 1.70 9.94 1.99
N LEU A 67 2.46 8.94 2.44
CA LEU A 67 2.41 7.59 1.84
C LEU A 67 1.02 6.95 1.91
N ILE A 68 0.30 7.13 3.03
CA ILE A 68 -1.08 6.67 3.17
C ILE A 68 -1.99 7.39 2.17
N ASP A 69 -1.87 8.71 2.04
CA ASP A 69 -2.69 9.49 1.11
C ASP A 69 -2.42 9.14 -0.36
N ILE A 70 -1.18 8.78 -0.71
CA ILE A 70 -0.84 8.22 -2.02
C ILE A 70 -1.53 6.85 -2.21
N GLY A 71 -1.38 5.94 -1.25
CA GLY A 71 -1.98 4.59 -1.33
C GLY A 71 -3.52 4.61 -1.35
N ASP A 72 -4.14 5.61 -0.75
CA ASP A 72 -5.59 5.82 -0.77
C ASP A 72 -6.07 6.56 -2.04
N GLY A 73 -5.16 6.99 -2.92
CA GLY A 73 -5.51 7.72 -4.15
C GLY A 73 -6.01 9.14 -3.90
N LYS A 74 -5.66 9.77 -2.78
CA LYS A 74 -6.03 11.16 -2.47
C LYS A 74 -5.12 12.19 -3.12
N ILE A 75 -3.92 11.79 -3.53
CA ILE A 75 -3.01 12.64 -4.29
C ILE A 75 -3.44 12.65 -5.75
N LYS A 76 -3.53 13.85 -6.32
CA LYS A 76 -3.95 14.04 -7.72
C LYS A 76 -2.94 13.37 -8.65
N GLU A 77 -3.45 12.46 -9.46
CA GLU A 77 -2.71 11.86 -10.57
C GLU A 77 -2.91 12.71 -11.84
N VAL A 78 -1.84 12.95 -12.57
CA VAL A 78 -1.83 13.62 -13.87
C VAL A 78 -1.05 12.76 -14.84
N GLU A 79 -1.71 12.28 -15.90
CA GLU A 79 -1.08 11.44 -16.96
C GLU A 79 -0.35 10.19 -16.43
N GLY A 80 -0.94 9.48 -15.47
CA GLY A 80 -0.30 8.28 -14.92
C GLY A 80 0.79 8.56 -13.89
N ARG A 81 0.98 9.83 -13.50
CA ARG A 81 2.05 10.26 -12.60
C ARG A 81 1.49 11.01 -11.41
N ILE A 82 2.13 10.83 -10.26
CA ILE A 82 1.91 11.65 -9.08
C ILE A 82 3.04 12.66 -8.95
N ASN A 83 2.69 13.90 -8.59
CA ASN A 83 3.70 14.87 -8.19
C ASN A 83 4.07 14.57 -6.74
N ILE A 84 5.30 14.15 -6.53
CA ILE A 84 5.84 13.91 -5.20
C ILE A 84 6.07 15.28 -4.53
N PRO A 85 5.45 15.55 -3.37
CA PRO A 85 5.74 16.75 -2.61
C PRO A 85 7.21 16.81 -2.21
N GLU A 86 7.83 18.00 -2.27
CA GLU A 86 9.21 18.22 -1.80
C GLU A 86 9.38 17.87 -0.32
N SER A 87 8.29 17.89 0.46
CA SER A 87 8.27 17.46 1.85
C SER A 87 8.32 15.94 2.05
N LEU A 88 8.25 15.12 0.99
CA LEU A 88 8.35 13.66 1.09
C LEU A 88 9.77 13.22 1.50
N GLY A 89 10.80 13.95 1.08
CA GLY A 89 12.17 13.61 1.39
C GLY A 89 13.15 14.27 0.44
N ASN A 90 14.44 13.99 0.64
CA ASN A 90 15.48 14.51 -0.23
C ASN A 90 15.47 13.73 -1.55
N ILE A 91 15.23 14.42 -2.66
CA ILE A 91 15.39 13.83 -3.99
C ILE A 91 16.88 13.74 -4.27
N VAL A 92 17.38 12.52 -4.30
CA VAL A 92 18.77 12.23 -4.63
C VAL A 92 18.87 12.05 -6.15
N GLY A 93 19.58 12.95 -6.82
CA GLY A 93 19.66 13.00 -8.28
C GLY A 93 20.66 12.02 -8.90
N ASP A 94 21.55 11.46 -8.09
CA ASP A 94 22.60 10.55 -8.54
C ASP A 94 22.97 9.53 -7.45
N LEU A 95 23.59 8.43 -7.84
CA LEU A 95 24.00 7.37 -6.90
C LEU A 95 25.10 7.81 -5.93
N ILE A 96 25.82 8.89 -6.23
CA ILE A 96 26.96 9.38 -5.44
C ILE A 96 26.43 10.11 -4.19
N THR A 97 25.31 10.81 -4.32
CA THR A 97 24.63 11.53 -3.25
C THR A 97 23.74 10.65 -2.38
N LEU A 98 23.65 9.34 -2.67
CA LEU A 98 22.82 8.37 -1.93
C LEU A 98 23.52 7.77 -0.69
N THR A 99 24.83 7.96 -0.53
CA THR A 99 25.66 7.19 0.42
C THR A 99 25.98 7.86 1.77
N ASP A 100 25.14 8.79 2.25
CA ASP A 100 25.27 9.36 3.61
C ASP A 100 24.14 8.92 4.55
#